data_AF-A0A0V0WS44-F1
#
_entry.id   AF-A0A0V0WS44-F1
#
_cell.length_a   1.000
_cell.length_b   1.000
_cell.length_c   1.000
_cell.angle_alpha   90.00
_cell.angle_beta   90.00
_cell.angle_gamma   90.00
#
_symmetry.space_group_name_H-M   'P 1'
#
loop_
_entity.id
_entity.type
_entity.pdbx_description
1 polymer ?
#
loop_
_entity_poly.entity_id
_entity_poly.type
_entity_poly.pdbx_seq_one_letter_code
_entity_poly.pdbx_strand_id
1 'polypeptide(L)'
;MSNNRVIEPSCGPWSSPIVLVKKKDGSYRFCVDYRKLNHHTKKDAQPLPKIEETLETLSGATWFSTRLMADEDKEKTAFTTPFGLYQFRVMPFGFCNAPATFQRLMETVLCGLHWTTCMVYLDDVIVFRKDGAEHLEKLDEVFSRLQGAGLKIKPTKCQLFQEKVKYLGHIISRDGVQLDPEKIKAVER
;
A
#
# COMPACT_ATOMS: atom_id res chain seq x y z
N MET A 1 23.46 -0.58 2.81
CA MET A 1 22.32 0.22 3.30
C MET A 1 22.84 1.12 4.43
N SER A 2 23.57 2.18 4.07
CA SER A 2 24.45 2.88 5.02
C SER A 2 24.14 4.38 5.12
N ASN A 3 22.90 4.76 4.80
CA ASN A 3 22.38 6.09 5.13
C ASN A 3 21.77 6.02 6.54
N ASN A 4 22.29 6.84 7.46
CA ASN A 4 21.95 6.91 8.90
C ASN A 4 20.47 7.16 9.29
N ARG A 5 19.54 7.08 8.33
CA ARG A 5 18.10 7.37 8.51
C ARG A 5 17.19 6.14 8.48
N VAL A 6 17.69 4.96 8.08
CA VAL A 6 16.85 3.76 7.88
C VAL A 6 16.97 2.76 9.03
N ILE A 7 18.18 2.56 9.56
CA ILE A 7 18.47 1.59 10.63
C ILE A 7 19.34 2.23 11.72
N GLU A 8 19.26 1.69 12.94
CA GLU A 8 20.11 2.05 14.07
C GLU A 8 20.50 0.80 14.89
N PRO A 9 21.59 0.83 15.68
CA PRO A 9 21.90 -0.25 16.61
C PRO A 9 20.76 -0.49 17.60
N SER A 10 20.47 -1.74 17.93
CA SER A 10 19.47 -2.10 18.94
C SER A 10 20.08 -2.93 20.06
N CYS A 11 19.52 -2.79 21.26
CA CYS A 11 19.86 -3.58 22.45
C CYS A 11 18.66 -4.37 23.01
N GLY A 12 17.56 -4.45 22.24
CA GLY A 12 16.34 -5.13 22.66
C GLY A 12 16.45 -6.67 22.67
N PRO A 13 15.60 -7.38 23.44
CA PRO A 13 15.64 -8.85 23.56
C PRO A 13 15.08 -9.60 22.33
N TRP A 14 14.69 -8.89 21.27
CA TRP A 14 14.04 -9.46 20.08
C TRP A 14 15.01 -9.43 18.89
N SER A 15 15.09 -10.56 18.17
CA SER A 15 15.94 -10.71 16.99
C SER A 15 15.22 -11.55 15.94
N SER A 16 15.11 -11.04 14.72
CA SER A 16 14.65 -11.78 13.54
C SER A 16 15.80 -11.92 12.52
N PRO A 17 15.98 -13.08 11.86
CA PRO A 17 17.07 -13.27 10.91
C PRO A 17 16.78 -12.62 9.56
N ILE A 18 17.82 -12.17 8.88
CA ILE A 18 17.73 -11.55 7.54
C ILE A 18 17.71 -12.62 6.43
N VAL A 19 17.04 -12.32 5.32
CA VAL A 19 17.00 -13.17 4.12
C VAL A 19 17.21 -12.29 2.88
N LEU A 20 18.24 -12.58 2.09
CA LEU A 20 18.51 -11.87 0.83
C LEU A 20 17.86 -12.62 -0.33
N VAL A 21 16.81 -12.03 -0.93
CA VAL A 21 16.10 -12.62 -2.07
C VAL A 21 16.57 -11.94 -3.36
N LYS A 22 17.08 -12.70 -4.32
CA LYS A 22 17.47 -12.16 -5.64
C LYS A 22 16.22 -11.82 -6.46
N LYS A 23 16.12 -10.59 -6.94
CA LYS A 23 15.04 -10.12 -7.84
C LYS A 23 15.32 -10.54 -9.28
N LYS A 24 14.29 -10.44 -10.13
CA LYS A 24 14.39 -10.65 -11.60
C LYS A 24 15.36 -9.69 -12.29
N ASP A 25 15.55 -8.48 -11.75
CA ASP A 25 16.51 -7.47 -12.24
C ASP A 25 17.97 -7.74 -11.81
N GLY A 26 18.24 -8.87 -11.13
CA GLY A 26 19.57 -9.24 -10.63
C GLY A 26 19.95 -8.60 -9.29
N SER A 27 19.25 -7.55 -8.84
CA SER A 27 19.49 -6.92 -7.54
C SER A 27 18.96 -7.77 -6.37
N TYR A 28 19.45 -7.54 -5.16
CA TYR A 28 18.96 -8.21 -3.95
C TYR A 28 17.88 -7.39 -3.25
N ARG A 29 16.83 -8.07 -2.78
CA ARG A 29 15.86 -7.55 -1.81
C ARG A 29 16.28 -8.03 -0.43
N PHE A 30 16.49 -7.08 0.47
CA PHE A 30 16.68 -7.34 1.90
C PHE A 30 15.32 -7.60 2.52
N CYS A 31 15.05 -8.86 2.90
CA CYS A 31 13.89 -9.26 3.67
C CYS A 31 14.35 -9.64 5.09
N VAL A 32 13.43 -9.68 6.03
CA VAL A 32 13.66 -10.21 7.38
C VAL A 32 12.53 -11.16 7.71
N ASP A 33 12.86 -12.27 8.37
CA ASP A 33 11.90 -13.34 8.64
C ASP A 33 11.14 -13.11 9.95
N TYR A 34 10.03 -12.40 9.86
CA TYR A 34 9.14 -12.16 10.99
C TYR A 34 8.17 -13.30 11.30
N ARG A 35 8.29 -14.50 10.70
CA ARG A 35 7.34 -15.60 10.96
C ARG A 35 7.18 -15.93 12.45
N LYS A 36 8.29 -15.96 13.20
CA LYS A 36 8.27 -16.16 14.67
C LYS A 36 7.66 -14.98 15.42
N LEU A 37 7.99 -13.74 15.03
CA LEU A 37 7.44 -12.53 15.65
C LEU A 37 5.92 -12.41 15.43
N ASN A 38 5.47 -12.64 14.19
CA ASN A 38 4.07 -12.61 13.78
C ASN A 38 3.23 -13.69 14.49
N HIS A 39 3.83 -14.82 14.90
CA HIS A 39 3.13 -15.86 15.68
C HIS A 39 2.84 -15.41 17.12
N HIS A 40 3.74 -14.65 17.74
CA HIS A 40 3.59 -14.13 19.10
C HIS A 40 2.90 -12.75 19.14
N THR A 41 2.68 -12.12 17.99
CA THR A 41 2.03 -10.81 17.89
C THR A 41 0.52 -10.98 17.85
N LYS A 42 -0.21 -10.27 18.72
CA LYS A 42 -1.68 -10.20 18.64
C LYS A 42 -2.05 -9.57 17.29
N LYS A 43 -2.76 -10.33 16.46
CA LYS A 43 -3.21 -9.88 15.13
C LYS A 43 -4.19 -8.72 15.27
N ASP A 44 -3.95 -7.69 14.46
CA ASP A 44 -4.80 -6.52 14.35
C ASP A 44 -5.87 -6.78 13.29
N ALA A 45 -7.13 -6.87 13.73
CA ALA A 45 -8.27 -7.18 12.88
C ALA A 45 -9.03 -5.91 12.46
N GLN A 46 -8.29 -4.90 11.98
CA GLN A 46 -8.90 -3.73 11.32
C GLN A 46 -9.84 -4.24 10.21
N PRO A 47 -11.12 -3.87 10.20
CA PRO A 47 -12.01 -4.24 9.12
C PRO A 47 -11.52 -3.60 7.82
N LEU A 48 -11.34 -4.41 6.78
CA LEU A 48 -11.11 -3.91 5.43
C LEU A 48 -12.47 -3.82 4.70
N PRO A 49 -12.69 -2.80 3.86
CA PRO A 49 -13.82 -2.77 2.94
C PRO A 49 -13.90 -4.08 2.15
N LYS A 50 -15.11 -4.61 1.90
CA LYS A 50 -15.21 -5.75 0.97
C LYS A 50 -14.78 -5.27 -0.41
N ILE A 51 -14.07 -6.13 -1.13
CA ILE A 51 -13.63 -5.84 -2.51
C ILE A 51 -14.86 -5.59 -3.40
N GLU A 52 -15.93 -6.38 -3.23
CA GLU A 52 -17.20 -6.22 -3.95
C GLU A 52 -17.83 -4.85 -3.71
N GLU A 53 -18.11 -4.46 -2.46
CA GLU A 53 -18.64 -3.14 -2.08
C GLU A 53 -17.77 -1.97 -2.60
N THR A 54 -16.45 -2.17 -2.58
CA THR A 54 -15.47 -1.20 -3.10
C THR A 54 -15.59 -1.05 -4.62
N LEU A 55 -15.75 -2.16 -5.35
CA LEU A 55 -15.91 -2.18 -6.81
C LEU A 55 -17.29 -1.66 -7.25
N GLU A 56 -18.35 -1.95 -6.50
CA GLU A 56 -19.69 -1.39 -6.71
C GLU A 56 -19.69 0.14 -6.57
N THR A 57 -19.00 0.67 -5.55
CA THR A 57 -18.85 2.13 -5.32
C THR A 57 -18.15 2.83 -6.49
N LEU A 58 -17.30 2.12 -7.23
CA LEU A 58 -16.57 2.62 -8.40
C LEU A 58 -17.39 2.53 -9.70
N SER A 59 -18.55 1.87 -9.67
CA SER A 59 -19.43 1.70 -10.82
C SER A 59 -20.09 3.02 -11.24
N GLY A 60 -20.18 3.25 -12.55
CA GLY A 60 -20.77 4.47 -13.11
C GLY A 60 -19.91 5.72 -13.00
N ALA A 61 -18.68 5.64 -12.50
CA ALA A 61 -17.66 6.67 -12.72
C ALA A 61 -17.02 6.52 -14.13
N THR A 62 -16.40 7.59 -14.61
CA THR A 62 -15.82 7.66 -15.96
C THR A 62 -14.32 7.94 -15.91
N TRP A 63 -13.89 8.79 -14.99
CA TRP A 63 -12.49 9.13 -14.75
C TRP A 63 -11.99 8.46 -13.48
N PHE A 64 -10.81 7.86 -13.57
CA PHE A 64 -10.15 7.16 -12.49
C PHE A 64 -8.72 7.66 -12.31
N SER A 65 -8.22 7.60 -11.09
CA SER A 65 -6.79 7.81 -10.81
C SER A 65 -6.35 6.90 -9.67
N THR A 66 -5.49 5.94 -9.96
CA THR A 66 -4.91 5.06 -8.95
C THR A 66 -3.54 5.55 -8.52
N ARG A 67 -3.33 5.44 -7.21
CA ARG A 67 -2.09 5.79 -6.54
C ARG A 67 -1.64 4.59 -5.70
N LEU A 68 -0.56 3.98 -6.14
CA LEU A 68 0.28 3.18 -5.25
C LEU A 68 1.19 4.14 -4.48
N MET A 69 1.12 4.05 -3.17
CA MET A 69 1.96 4.87 -2.30
C MET A 69 3.45 4.54 -2.46
N ALA A 70 4.30 5.50 -2.13
CA ALA A 70 5.71 5.18 -1.97
C ALA A 70 5.86 4.32 -0.71
N ASP A 71 6.60 3.21 -0.86
CA ASP A 71 6.97 2.32 0.23
C ASP A 71 7.96 3.05 1.18
N GLU A 72 7.42 3.95 2.02
CA GLU A 72 8.07 4.58 3.19
C GLU A 72 7.33 4.21 4.49
N ASP A 73 6.86 2.96 4.57
CA ASP A 73 7.14 2.06 5.70
C ASP A 73 7.48 2.80 7.04
N LYS A 74 6.57 2.94 8.03
CA LYS A 74 6.84 3.13 9.51
C LYS A 74 5.92 2.28 10.42
N GLU A 75 6.32 1.42 11.38
CA GLU A 75 7.57 1.12 12.14
C GLU A 75 7.74 -0.41 12.53
N LYS A 76 8.65 -0.74 13.48
CA LYS A 76 8.64 -1.88 14.47
C LYS A 76 9.33 -3.25 14.21
N THR A 77 10.59 -3.30 13.78
CA THR A 77 11.37 -4.56 13.98
C THR A 77 12.88 -4.41 14.22
N ALA A 78 13.40 -5.29 15.07
CA ALA A 78 14.83 -5.59 15.21
C ALA A 78 15.22 -6.84 14.41
N PHE A 79 16.40 -6.81 13.80
CA PHE A 79 16.96 -7.85 12.96
C PHE A 79 18.47 -8.02 13.20
N THR A 80 18.94 -9.25 13.10
CA THR A 80 20.35 -9.58 13.31
C THR A 80 21.09 -9.75 11.99
N THR A 81 22.25 -9.11 11.90
CA THR A 81 23.23 -9.29 10.82
C THR A 81 24.51 -9.91 11.39
N PRO A 82 25.42 -10.45 10.55
CA PRO A 82 26.75 -10.87 11.00
C PRO A 82 27.60 -9.78 11.69
N PHE A 83 27.20 -8.51 11.57
CA PHE A 83 27.91 -7.34 12.12
C PHE A 83 27.23 -6.74 13.37
N GLY A 84 26.12 -7.32 13.82
CA GLY A 84 25.40 -6.86 15.02
C GLY A 84 23.87 -6.88 14.90
N LEU A 85 23.22 -6.53 16.01
CA LEU A 85 21.77 -6.33 16.12
C LEU A 85 21.41 -4.89 15.75
N TYR A 86 20.51 -4.74 14.80
CA TYR A 86 20.00 -3.45 14.33
C TYR A 86 18.47 -3.43 14.40
N GLN A 87 17.88 -2.26 14.52
CA GLN A 87 16.45 -2.04 14.34
C GLN A 87 16.21 -1.06 13.21
N PHE A 88 15.10 -1.25 12.48
CA PHE A 88 14.64 -0.24 11.55
C PHE A 88 14.07 0.95 12.31
N ARG A 89 14.42 2.18 11.86
CA ARG A 89 13.72 3.42 12.23
C ARG A 89 12.37 3.57 11.51
N VAL A 90 11.97 2.55 10.75
CA VAL A 90 10.96 2.56 9.67
C VAL A 90 10.21 1.19 9.68
N MET A 91 9.12 1.02 8.94
CA MET A 91 8.37 -0.25 8.91
C MET A 91 9.18 -1.27 8.12
N PRO A 92 8.94 -2.55 8.39
CA PRO A 92 9.59 -3.59 7.63
C PRO A 92 8.54 -4.43 6.93
N PHE A 93 8.73 -4.63 5.63
CA PHE A 93 7.99 -5.64 4.88
C PHE A 93 7.96 -6.99 5.62
N GLY A 94 6.75 -7.53 5.80
CA GLY A 94 6.52 -8.83 6.42
C GLY A 94 6.00 -8.80 7.86
N PHE A 95 5.84 -7.64 8.50
CA PHE A 95 5.15 -7.55 9.79
C PHE A 95 3.63 -7.68 9.63
N CYS A 96 2.98 -8.54 10.43
CA CYS A 96 1.59 -8.94 10.20
C CYS A 96 0.54 -7.83 10.36
N ASN A 97 0.79 -6.82 11.20
CA ASN A 97 -0.16 -5.73 11.46
C ASN A 97 0.13 -4.45 10.64
N ALA A 98 1.12 -4.48 9.74
CA ALA A 98 1.45 -3.35 8.88
C ALA A 98 0.27 -2.89 8.01
N PRO A 99 -0.46 -3.78 7.30
CA PRO A 99 -1.57 -3.35 6.44
C PRO A 99 -2.75 -2.74 7.22
N ALA A 100 -3.08 -3.33 8.38
CA ALA A 100 -4.13 -2.83 9.28
C ALA A 100 -3.82 -1.42 9.84
N THR A 101 -2.54 -1.15 10.11
CA THR A 101 -2.07 0.16 10.58
C THR A 101 -2.14 1.19 9.46
N PHE A 102 -1.76 0.80 8.24
CA PHE A 102 -1.80 1.68 7.07
C PHE A 102 -3.23 2.03 6.66
N GLN A 103 -4.15 1.06 6.67
CA GLN A 103 -5.57 1.26 6.43
C GLN A 103 -6.15 2.36 7.35
N ARG A 104 -5.95 2.26 8.67
CA ARG A 104 -6.41 3.30 9.62
C ARG A 104 -5.80 4.67 9.36
N LEU A 105 -4.52 4.71 9.00
CA LEU A 105 -3.86 5.97 8.68
C LEU A 105 -4.51 6.63 7.47
N MET A 106 -4.76 5.87 6.40
CA MET A 106 -5.44 6.38 5.20
C MET A 106 -6.89 6.79 5.49
N GLU A 107 -7.65 5.99 6.24
CA GLU A 107 -9.02 6.32 6.68
C GLU A 107 -9.07 7.62 7.50
N THR A 108 -8.04 7.87 8.32
CA THR A 108 -7.92 9.10 9.12
C THR A 108 -7.56 10.31 8.24
N VAL A 109 -6.57 10.18 7.36
CA VAL A 109 -6.10 11.28 6.49
C VAL A 109 -7.14 11.65 5.43
N LEU A 110 -7.85 10.65 4.88
CA LEU A 110 -8.89 10.80 3.86
C LEU A 110 -10.31 10.75 4.46
N CYS A 111 -10.44 11.06 5.75
CA CYS A 111 -11.74 11.14 6.43
C CYS A 111 -12.68 12.12 5.71
N GLY A 112 -13.93 11.70 5.47
CA GLY A 112 -14.93 12.44 4.69
C GLY A 112 -14.77 12.37 3.15
N LEU A 113 -13.61 11.94 2.64
CA LEU A 113 -13.38 11.67 1.21
C LEU A 113 -13.48 10.17 0.89
N HIS A 114 -13.24 9.32 1.87
CA HIS A 114 -13.48 7.88 1.73
C HIS A 114 -14.96 7.58 1.43
N TRP A 115 -15.23 6.58 0.59
CA TRP A 115 -16.55 6.19 0.04
C TRP A 115 -17.25 7.21 -0.88
N THR A 116 -16.90 8.50 -0.83
CA THR A 116 -17.51 9.54 -1.68
C THR A 116 -16.62 9.96 -2.86
N THR A 117 -15.31 9.97 -2.64
CA THR A 117 -14.33 10.63 -3.51
C THR A 117 -13.16 9.73 -3.83
N CYS A 118 -12.73 8.93 -2.86
CA CYS A 118 -11.70 7.94 -3.02
C CYS A 118 -12.05 6.63 -2.30
N MET A 119 -11.73 5.50 -2.92
CA MET A 119 -11.63 4.23 -2.22
C MET A 119 -10.20 3.99 -1.78
N VAL A 120 -10.07 3.43 -0.59
CA VAL A 120 -8.83 3.12 0.10
C VAL A 120 -8.87 1.62 0.41
N TYR A 121 -7.85 0.89 -0.04
CA TYR A 121 -7.68 -0.51 0.30
C TYR A 121 -6.19 -0.77 0.52
N LEU A 122 -5.80 -0.83 1.80
CA LEU A 122 -4.40 -0.94 2.21
C LEU A 122 -3.55 0.17 1.56
N ASP A 123 -2.55 -0.22 0.76
CA ASP A 123 -1.56 0.66 0.13
C ASP A 123 -2.06 1.29 -1.19
N ASP A 124 -3.21 0.82 -1.69
CA ASP A 124 -3.88 1.24 -2.91
C ASP A 124 -4.96 2.29 -2.61
N VAL A 125 -4.89 3.44 -3.29
CA VAL A 125 -5.93 4.48 -3.27
C VAL A 125 -6.40 4.75 -4.69
N ILE A 126 -7.71 4.80 -4.91
CA ILE A 126 -8.33 5.18 -6.18
C ILE A 126 -9.26 6.38 -6.00
N VAL A 127 -9.03 7.45 -6.75
CA VAL A 127 -9.93 8.60 -6.90
C VAL A 127 -10.80 8.35 -8.14
N PHE A 128 -12.09 8.70 -8.08
CA PHE A 128 -13.04 8.39 -9.15
C PHE A 128 -14.14 9.46 -9.30
N ARG A 129 -14.44 9.85 -10.54
CA ARG A 129 -15.52 10.82 -10.86
C ARG A 129 -16.17 10.58 -12.21
N LYS A 130 -17.34 11.20 -12.41
CA LYS A 130 -18.04 11.23 -13.71
C LYS A 130 -17.52 12.35 -14.59
N ASP A 131 -17.41 13.55 -14.03
CA ASP A 131 -16.85 14.70 -14.73
C ASP A 131 -15.33 14.79 -14.57
N GLY A 132 -14.64 15.27 -15.62
CA GLY A 132 -13.18 15.38 -15.64
C GLY A 132 -12.63 16.60 -14.90
N ALA A 133 -13.37 17.71 -14.86
CA ALA A 133 -12.95 18.89 -14.09
C ALA A 133 -13.09 18.63 -12.59
N GLU A 134 -14.24 18.09 -12.16
CA GLU A 134 -14.44 17.68 -10.76
C GLU A 134 -13.40 16.62 -10.33
N HIS A 135 -13.01 15.72 -11.23
CA HIS A 135 -11.96 14.73 -10.96
C HIS A 135 -10.62 15.38 -10.60
N LEU A 136 -10.22 16.44 -11.30
CA LEU A 136 -8.97 17.16 -11.05
C LEU A 136 -9.00 17.90 -9.72
N GLU A 137 -10.09 18.60 -9.41
CA GLU A 137 -10.28 19.26 -8.11
C GLU A 137 -10.19 18.26 -6.94
N LYS A 138 -10.82 17.09 -7.10
CA LYS A 138 -10.79 16.04 -6.08
C LYS A 138 -9.47 15.30 -5.99
N LEU A 139 -8.73 15.17 -7.08
CA LEU A 139 -7.38 14.62 -7.06
C LEU A 139 -6.42 15.55 -6.31
N ASP A 140 -6.55 16.87 -6.50
CA ASP A 140 -5.73 17.87 -5.79
C ASP A 140 -6.07 17.93 -4.29
N GLU A 141 -7.35 17.84 -3.91
CA GLU A 141 -7.76 17.73 -2.49
C GLU A 141 -7.12 16.50 -1.83
N VAL A 142 -7.19 15.34 -2.49
CA VAL A 142 -6.60 14.08 -2.02
C VAL A 142 -5.08 14.18 -1.90
N PHE A 143 -4.39 14.77 -2.89
CA PHE A 143 -2.94 14.98 -2.83
C PHE A 143 -2.53 15.95 -1.72
N SER A 144 -3.25 17.05 -1.54
CA SER A 144 -3.01 18.03 -0.48
C SER A 144 -3.12 17.41 0.92
N ARG A 145 -4.16 16.59 1.17
CA ARG A 145 -4.33 15.86 2.44
C ARG A 145 -3.14 14.93 2.73
N LEU A 146 -2.70 14.20 1.70
CA LEU A 146 -1.64 13.21 1.83
C LEU A 146 -0.27 13.88 1.96
N GLN A 147 -0.04 15.02 1.32
CA GLN A 147 1.14 15.87 1.56
C GLN A 147 1.16 16.44 2.98
N GLY A 148 0.02 16.93 3.48
CA GLY A 148 -0.13 17.42 4.87
C GLY A 148 0.16 16.34 5.92
N ALA A 149 -0.16 15.09 5.62
CA ALA A 149 0.20 13.92 6.44
C ALA A 149 1.67 13.45 6.27
N GLY A 150 2.48 14.12 5.46
CA GLY A 150 3.86 13.76 5.18
C GLY A 150 4.03 12.50 4.31
N LEU A 151 2.97 12.05 3.63
CA LEU A 151 2.93 10.79 2.90
C LEU A 151 3.41 10.98 1.45
N LYS A 152 4.40 10.18 1.05
CA LYS A 152 4.98 10.25 -0.30
C LYS A 152 4.27 9.37 -1.31
N ILE A 153 4.29 9.84 -2.56
CA ILE A 153 3.76 9.19 -3.75
C ILE A 153 4.94 8.65 -4.55
N LYS A 154 4.77 7.51 -5.24
CA LYS A 154 5.72 7.06 -6.26
C LYS A 154 5.15 7.33 -7.65
N PRO A 155 5.56 8.40 -8.37
CA PRO A 155 4.95 8.77 -9.66
C PRO A 155 4.98 7.65 -10.69
N THR A 156 6.06 6.85 -10.72
CA THR A 156 6.20 5.72 -11.65
C THR A 156 5.24 4.55 -11.41
N LYS A 157 4.47 4.56 -10.31
CA LYS A 157 3.42 3.57 -10.03
C LYS A 157 2.00 4.18 -10.09
N CYS A 158 1.86 5.47 -10.39
CA CYS A 158 0.57 6.15 -10.45
C CYS A 158 -0.02 6.11 -11.86
N GLN A 159 -1.33 5.94 -11.96
CA GLN A 159 -2.08 6.05 -13.20
C GLN A 159 -3.10 7.17 -12.99
N LEU A 160 -2.86 8.33 -13.58
CA LEU A 160 -3.68 9.53 -13.38
C LEU A 160 -4.55 9.80 -14.61
N PHE A 161 -5.76 10.32 -14.36
CA PHE A 161 -6.73 10.73 -15.37
C PHE A 161 -6.97 9.70 -16.49
N GLN A 162 -7.34 8.47 -16.10
CA GLN A 162 -7.59 7.37 -17.02
C GLN A 162 -9.08 7.00 -17.05
N GLU A 163 -9.61 6.70 -18.24
CA GLU A 163 -10.97 6.13 -18.40
C GLU A 163 -11.04 4.64 -18.02
N LYS A 164 -9.89 3.97 -17.96
CA LYS A 164 -9.76 2.54 -17.69
C LYS A 164 -8.52 2.29 -16.83
N VAL A 165 -8.67 1.61 -15.70
CA VAL A 165 -7.59 1.40 -14.74
C VAL A 165 -7.62 -0.02 -14.14
N LYS A 166 -6.45 -0.54 -13.77
CA LYS A 166 -6.31 -1.82 -13.04
C LYS A 166 -6.23 -1.53 -11.54
N TYR A 167 -7.16 -2.10 -10.75
CA TYR A 167 -7.28 -1.89 -9.31
C TYR A 167 -7.75 -3.18 -8.62
N LEU A 168 -7.08 -3.60 -7.54
CA LEU A 168 -7.31 -4.88 -6.83
C LEU A 168 -7.26 -6.16 -7.73
N GLY A 169 -6.70 -6.03 -8.93
CA GLY A 169 -6.71 -7.06 -9.98
C GLY A 169 -8.05 -7.25 -10.67
N HIS A 170 -8.86 -6.20 -10.69
CA HIS A 170 -9.97 -5.99 -11.62
C HIS A 170 -9.59 -4.85 -12.58
N ILE A 171 -10.25 -4.82 -13.73
CA ILE A 171 -10.19 -3.73 -14.69
C ILE A 171 -11.47 -2.92 -14.52
N ILE A 172 -11.33 -1.66 -14.13
CA ILE A 172 -12.44 -0.73 -13.94
C ILE A 172 -12.49 0.20 -15.15
N SER A 173 -13.69 0.43 -15.68
CA SER A 173 -13.96 1.40 -16.73
C SER A 173 -15.38 1.96 -16.59
N ARG A 174 -15.74 2.94 -17.42
CA ARG A 174 -17.11 3.45 -17.55
C ARG A 174 -18.16 2.35 -17.79
N ASP A 175 -17.78 1.27 -18.47
CA ASP A 175 -18.67 0.16 -18.85
C ASP A 175 -18.84 -0.87 -17.71
N GLY A 176 -18.24 -0.59 -16.54
CA GLY A 176 -18.30 -1.41 -15.33
C GLY A 176 -16.97 -2.07 -14.97
N VAL A 177 -17.06 -3.09 -14.12
CA VAL A 177 -15.92 -3.82 -13.55
C VAL A 177 -15.75 -5.16 -14.24
N GLN A 178 -14.58 -5.37 -14.84
CA GLN A 178 -14.18 -6.59 -15.53
C GLN A 178 -13.10 -7.32 -14.73
N LEU A 179 -13.03 -8.64 -14.84
CA LEU A 179 -11.90 -9.42 -14.33
C LEU A 179 -10.66 -9.14 -15.17
N ASP A 180 -9.50 -9.04 -14.52
CA ASP A 180 -8.22 -8.90 -15.19
C ASP A 180 -7.84 -10.21 -15.93
N PRO A 181 -7.69 -10.19 -17.27
CA PRO A 181 -7.35 -11.38 -18.05
C PRO A 181 -5.98 -11.97 -17.69
N GLU A 182 -5.09 -11.21 -17.05
CA GLU A 182 -3.83 -11.77 -16.51
C GLU A 182 -4.07 -12.68 -15.30
N LYS A 183 -5.06 -12.38 -14.45
CA LYS A 183 -5.45 -13.26 -13.33
C LYS A 183 -6.14 -14.53 -13.83
N ILE A 184 -7.00 -14.43 -14.85
CA ILE A 184 -7.71 -15.60 -15.41
C ILE A 184 -6.70 -16.63 -15.93
N LYS A 185 -5.71 -16.18 -16.74
CA LYS A 185 -4.62 -17.03 -17.26
C LYS A 185 -3.72 -17.67 -16.19
N ALA A 186 -3.73 -17.16 -14.96
CA ALA A 186 -2.98 -17.72 -13.84
C ALA A 186 -3.76 -18.79 -13.06
N VAL A 187 -5.07 -18.95 -13.31
CA VAL A 187 -5.95 -19.96 -12.70
C VAL A 187 -6.24 -21.11 -13.66
N GLU A 188 -6.19 -20.88 -14.97
CA GLU A 188 -6.33 -21.90 -16.03
C GLU A 188 -5.05 -22.75 -16.27
N ARG A 189 -4.16 -22.88 -15.27
CA ARG A 189 -2.83 -23.48 -15.42
C ARG A 189 -2.41 -24.40 -14.29
#